data_AF-A0A1V6S0H6-F1
#
_entry.id   AF-A0A1V6S0H6-F1
#
_cell.length_a   1.000
_cell.length_b   1.000
_cell.length_c   1.000
_cell.angle_alpha   90.00
_cell.angle_beta   90.00
_cell.angle_gamma   90.00
#
_symmetry.space_group_name_H-M   'P 1'
#
loop_
_entity.id
_entity.type
_entity.pdbx_description
1 polymer ?
#
loop_
_entity_poly.entity_id
_entity_poly.type
_entity_poly.pdbx_seq_one_letter_code
_entity_poly.pdbx_strand_id
1 'polypeptide(L)'
;MSAYHTPEQGYMRVVTPPPIPAKTLLLVHQLPELDEQQLPEFLDHTIRDGCDIRHLYEVMIDAIRSHKAYLVKELLQYGTPVSPIYVREAVKAKAKDILISFFDHGWDINTPMSGMDPPILANGLEDLEMTIWLLDHGADPNKRCDIDNTPLYYAVRYADLATIDLLLHRGGDVRMGQLVHNAIYRESDTLEVVKMLVDRGAPFNSLMYQDHSILGTCFLL
;
A
#
# COMPACT_ATOMS: atom_id res chain seq x y z
N MET A 1 -44.11 -2.40 -30.76
CA MET A 1 -43.37 -3.10 -29.69
C MET A 1 -42.48 -4.12 -30.39
N SER A 2 -41.17 -4.11 -30.36
CA SER A 2 -40.20 -3.52 -29.44
C SER A 2 -38.93 -3.17 -30.25
N ALA A 3 -38.39 -1.97 -30.06
CA ALA A 3 -37.10 -1.56 -30.63
C ALA A 3 -36.00 -1.95 -29.64
N TYR A 4 -35.01 -2.71 -30.10
CA TYR A 4 -33.83 -3.05 -29.33
C TYR A 4 -33.00 -1.79 -29.08
N HIS A 5 -32.88 -1.40 -27.82
CA HIS A 5 -31.99 -0.34 -27.35
C HIS A 5 -30.73 -1.03 -26.81
N THR A 6 -29.63 -0.97 -27.55
CA THR A 6 -28.29 -1.32 -27.04
C THR A 6 -27.70 -0.09 -26.33
N PRO A 7 -27.21 -0.19 -25.08
CA PRO A 7 -26.52 0.92 -24.44
C PRO A 7 -25.12 1.08 -25.07
N GLU A 8 -24.81 2.28 -25.54
CA GLU A 8 -23.45 2.65 -25.93
C GLU A 8 -22.52 2.51 -24.72
N GLN A 9 -21.61 1.54 -24.78
CA GLN A 9 -20.49 1.43 -23.86
C GLN A 9 -19.54 2.60 -24.10
N GLY A 10 -19.60 3.60 -23.22
CA GLY A 10 -18.59 4.65 -23.12
C GLY A 10 -17.25 4.04 -22.71
N TYR A 11 -16.42 3.68 -23.69
CA TYR A 11 -15.02 3.37 -23.46
C TYR A 11 -14.37 4.58 -22.80
N MET A 12 -13.97 4.43 -21.54
CA MET A 12 -13.07 5.34 -20.84
C MET A 12 -11.85 5.57 -21.74
N ARG A 13 -11.74 6.77 -22.30
CA ARG A 13 -10.52 7.18 -23.02
C ARG A 13 -9.37 7.02 -22.05
N VAL A 14 -8.44 6.12 -22.35
CA VAL A 14 -7.13 6.10 -21.72
C VAL A 14 -6.44 7.40 -22.14
N VAL A 15 -6.63 8.44 -21.36
CA VAL A 15 -5.91 9.70 -21.52
C VAL A 15 -4.47 9.36 -21.14
N THR A 16 -3.61 9.18 -22.14
CA THR A 16 -2.17 9.16 -21.92
C THR A 16 -1.81 10.46 -21.19
N PRO A 17 -1.20 10.41 -19.99
CA PRO A 17 -0.83 11.63 -19.29
C PRO A 17 0.04 12.50 -20.22
N PRO A 18 -0.14 13.83 -20.20
CA PRO A 18 0.63 14.72 -21.07
C PRO A 18 2.13 14.49 -20.85
N PRO A 19 2.96 14.59 -21.91
CA PRO A 19 4.39 14.45 -21.80
C PRO A 19 4.95 15.45 -20.77
N ILE A 20 5.85 14.96 -19.91
CA ILE A 20 6.50 15.77 -18.86
C ILE A 20 7.10 17.01 -19.53
N PRO A 21 6.74 18.24 -19.09
CA PRO A 21 7.30 19.45 -19.68
C PRO A 21 8.84 19.43 -19.60
N ALA A 22 9.53 19.85 -20.67
CA ALA A 22 11.00 19.85 -20.71
C ALA A 22 11.65 20.67 -19.58
N LYS A 23 10.94 21.70 -19.07
CA LYS A 23 11.33 22.44 -17.87
C LYS A 23 11.33 21.54 -16.63
N THR A 24 10.32 20.70 -16.44
CA THR A 24 10.22 19.74 -15.32
C THR A 24 11.39 18.74 -15.33
N LEU A 25 11.79 18.24 -16.51
CA LEU A 25 12.97 17.38 -16.67
C LEU A 25 14.28 18.09 -16.26
N LEU A 26 14.42 19.37 -16.60
CA LEU A 26 15.59 20.17 -16.20
C LEU A 26 15.62 20.42 -14.68
N LEU A 27 14.46 20.67 -14.09
CA LEU A 27 14.29 20.92 -12.65
C LEU A 27 14.58 19.66 -11.81
N VAL A 28 14.19 18.46 -12.30
CA VAL A 28 14.44 17.16 -11.65
C VAL A 28 15.92 16.90 -11.41
N HIS A 29 16.81 17.31 -12.32
CA HIS A 29 18.25 17.08 -12.17
C HIS A 29 18.93 18.00 -11.15
N GLN A 30 18.30 19.13 -10.80
CA GLN A 30 18.90 20.13 -9.89
C GLN A 30 18.38 19.99 -8.46
N LEU A 31 17.11 19.60 -8.29
CA LEU A 31 16.45 19.44 -6.98
C LEU A 31 17.22 18.58 -5.95
N PRO A 32 17.87 17.46 -6.32
CA PRO A 32 18.58 16.62 -5.37
C PRO A 32 19.87 17.28 -4.82
N GLU A 33 20.40 18.31 -5.49
CA GLU A 33 21.66 18.97 -5.14
C GLU A 33 21.45 20.28 -4.36
N LEU A 34 20.20 20.75 -4.23
CA LEU A 34 19.88 21.98 -3.50
C LEU A 34 19.95 21.75 -2.00
N ASP A 35 20.56 22.70 -1.30
CA ASP A 35 20.58 22.71 0.16
C ASP A 35 19.25 23.19 0.76
N GLU A 36 19.13 23.10 2.09
CA GLU A 36 17.91 23.46 2.81
C GLU A 36 17.49 24.92 2.65
N GLN A 37 18.43 25.82 2.31
CA GLN A 37 18.16 27.24 2.12
C GLN A 37 17.67 27.54 0.70
N GLN A 38 18.22 26.83 -0.29
CA GLN A 38 17.92 27.04 -1.70
C GLN A 38 16.61 26.37 -2.14
N LEU A 39 16.26 25.24 -1.52
CA LEU A 39 15.14 24.42 -1.96
C LEU A 39 13.78 25.15 -1.90
N PRO A 40 13.40 25.86 -0.83
CA PRO A 40 12.10 26.55 -0.78
C PRO A 40 11.99 27.67 -1.82
N GLU A 41 13.03 28.49 -1.98
CA GLU A 41 13.06 29.56 -2.97
C GLU A 41 12.92 29.02 -4.41
N PHE A 42 13.58 27.89 -4.68
CA PHE A 42 13.49 27.21 -5.96
C PHE A 42 12.09 26.64 -6.23
N LEU A 43 11.46 26.00 -5.22
CA LEU A 43 10.11 25.47 -5.32
C LEU A 43 9.08 26.58 -5.55
N ASP A 44 9.19 27.69 -4.81
CA ASP A 44 8.36 28.88 -4.98
C ASP A 44 8.42 29.43 -6.41
N HIS A 45 9.62 29.60 -6.96
CA HIS A 45 9.81 30.05 -8.33
C HIS A 45 9.20 29.06 -9.34
N THR A 46 9.47 27.77 -9.13
CA THR A 46 9.02 26.69 -10.02
C THR A 46 7.49 26.61 -10.10
N ILE A 47 6.81 26.76 -8.96
CA ILE A 47 5.34 26.74 -8.89
C ILE A 47 4.76 28.01 -9.54
N ARG A 48 5.36 29.19 -9.33
CA ARG A 48 4.96 30.45 -9.99
C ARG A 48 5.08 30.37 -11.52
N ASP A 49 6.06 29.63 -12.03
CA ASP A 49 6.26 29.38 -13.46
C ASP A 49 5.23 28.40 -14.07
N GLY A 50 4.28 27.92 -13.28
CA GLY A 50 3.20 27.04 -13.72
C GLY A 50 3.56 25.55 -13.70
N CYS A 51 4.62 25.16 -12.99
CA CYS A 51 4.89 23.74 -12.73
C CYS A 51 3.81 23.18 -11.80
N ASP A 52 3.03 22.23 -12.30
CA ASP A 52 2.14 21.45 -11.45
C ASP A 52 2.98 20.45 -10.66
N ILE A 53 2.97 20.63 -9.33
CA ILE A 53 3.73 19.85 -8.34
C ILE A 53 3.54 18.33 -8.50
N ARG A 54 2.40 17.89 -9.06
CA ARG A 54 2.12 16.47 -9.35
C ARG A 54 3.10 15.86 -10.36
N HIS A 55 3.77 16.68 -11.17
CA HIS A 55 4.82 16.19 -12.09
C HIS A 55 6.16 15.91 -11.40
N LEU A 56 6.31 16.23 -10.11
CA LEU A 56 7.51 15.90 -9.33
C LEU A 56 7.49 14.47 -8.78
N TYR A 57 6.65 13.61 -9.36
CA TYR A 57 6.54 12.20 -8.98
C TYR A 57 7.90 11.48 -8.95
N GLU A 58 8.70 11.61 -10.01
CA GLU A 58 10.03 10.96 -10.07
C GLU A 58 10.99 11.54 -9.03
N VAL A 59 10.95 12.86 -8.80
CA VAL A 59 11.78 13.52 -7.76
C VAL A 59 11.43 12.98 -6.37
N MET A 60 10.14 12.83 -6.07
CA MET A 60 9.68 12.27 -4.80
C MET A 60 10.20 10.83 -4.63
N ILE A 61 10.10 9.99 -5.66
CA ILE A 61 10.57 8.60 -5.61
C ILE A 61 12.10 8.54 -5.38
N ASP A 62 12.87 9.36 -6.09
CA ASP A 62 14.32 9.41 -5.94
C ASP A 62 14.74 9.95 -4.57
N ALA A 63 14.02 10.95 -4.05
CA ALA A 63 14.21 11.48 -2.70
C ALA A 63 13.94 10.41 -1.64
N ILE A 64 12.88 9.61 -1.80
CA ILE A 64 12.56 8.49 -0.91
C ILE A 64 13.67 7.44 -0.91
N ARG A 65 14.08 6.98 -2.09
CA ARG A 65 15.15 5.97 -2.25
C ARG A 65 16.50 6.44 -1.71
N SER A 66 16.74 7.75 -1.77
CA SER A 66 17.97 8.38 -1.30
C SER A 66 17.88 8.88 0.15
N HIS A 67 16.80 8.58 0.87
CA HIS A 67 16.57 9.03 2.26
C HIS A 67 16.67 10.55 2.46
N LYS A 68 16.27 11.34 1.46
CA LYS A 68 16.26 12.81 1.52
C LYS A 68 14.97 13.31 2.19
N ALA A 69 14.83 13.03 3.48
CA ALA A 69 13.60 13.32 4.24
C ALA A 69 13.19 14.80 4.20
N TYR A 70 14.15 15.73 4.24
CA TYR A 70 13.87 17.15 4.10
C TYR A 70 13.18 17.48 2.77
N LEU A 71 13.73 17.01 1.65
CA LEU A 71 13.15 17.22 0.32
C LEU A 71 11.74 16.63 0.23
N VAL A 72 11.52 15.43 0.76
CA VAL A 72 10.17 14.84 0.82
C VAL A 72 9.22 15.74 1.62
N LYS A 73 9.63 16.17 2.82
CA LYS A 73 8.79 17.02 3.68
C LYS A 73 8.42 18.33 3.01
N GLU A 74 9.36 18.99 2.33
CA GLU A 74 9.08 20.21 1.57
C GLU A 74 8.09 19.93 0.43
N LEU A 75 8.31 18.88 -0.37
CA LEU A 75 7.39 18.53 -1.46
C LEU A 75 5.95 18.27 -0.95
N LEU A 76 5.79 17.69 0.23
CA LEU A 76 4.48 17.49 0.87
C LEU A 76 3.86 18.82 1.34
N GLN A 77 4.64 19.71 1.96
CA GLN A 77 4.18 21.06 2.37
C GLN A 77 3.66 21.88 1.19
N TYR A 78 4.30 21.75 0.03
CA TYR A 78 3.90 22.40 -1.23
C TYR A 78 2.73 21.71 -1.95
N GLY A 79 2.09 20.72 -1.32
CA GLY A 79 0.83 20.14 -1.78
C GLY A 79 0.94 18.88 -2.62
N THR A 80 2.11 18.22 -2.66
CA THR A 80 2.20 16.87 -3.23
C THR A 80 1.40 15.91 -2.34
N PRO A 81 0.36 15.24 -2.85
CA PRO A 81 -0.42 14.31 -2.03
C PRO A 81 0.40 13.07 -1.71
N VAL A 82 0.25 12.53 -0.49
CA VAL A 82 0.78 11.21 -0.15
C VAL A 82 0.03 10.16 -0.96
N SER A 83 0.74 9.42 -1.80
CA SER A 83 0.21 8.34 -2.63
C SER A 83 0.66 6.98 -2.10
N PRO A 84 -0.16 5.92 -2.19
CA PRO A 84 0.25 4.55 -1.85
C PRO A 84 1.57 4.12 -2.51
N ILE A 85 1.89 4.65 -3.70
CA ILE A 85 3.15 4.33 -4.38
C ILE A 85 4.36 4.85 -3.58
N TYR A 86 4.29 6.08 -3.06
CA TYR A 86 5.36 6.67 -2.24
C TYR A 86 5.57 5.90 -0.94
N VAL A 87 4.47 5.51 -0.29
CA VAL A 87 4.52 4.74 0.96
C VAL A 87 5.13 3.36 0.72
N ARG A 88 4.75 2.67 -0.36
CA ARG A 88 5.32 1.38 -0.74
C ARG A 88 6.83 1.49 -0.99
N GLU A 89 7.27 2.53 -1.70
CA GLU A 89 8.70 2.74 -1.94
C GLU A 89 9.46 3.10 -0.67
N ALA A 90 8.88 3.89 0.25
CA ALA A 90 9.50 4.18 1.53
C ALA A 90 9.65 2.93 2.42
N VAL A 91 8.69 2.00 2.37
CA VAL A 91 8.81 0.71 3.04
C VAL A 91 9.93 -0.14 2.45
N LYS A 92 10.00 -0.26 1.12
CA LYS A 92 11.10 -0.98 0.45
C LYS A 92 12.48 -0.38 0.75
N ALA A 93 12.56 0.96 0.79
CA ALA A 93 13.78 1.69 1.13
C ALA A 93 14.08 1.66 2.64
N LYS A 94 13.18 1.16 3.50
CA LYS A 94 13.31 1.20 4.96
C LYS A 94 13.45 2.63 5.52
N ALA A 95 12.88 3.61 4.83
CA ALA A 95 12.94 5.03 5.17
C ALA A 95 11.89 5.41 6.22
N LYS A 96 12.14 5.01 7.47
CA LYS A 96 11.22 5.19 8.61
C LYS A 96 10.91 6.66 8.91
N ASP A 97 11.90 7.53 8.81
CA ASP A 97 11.78 9.00 8.93
C ASP A 97 10.83 9.61 7.89
N ILE A 98 10.88 9.11 6.66
CA ILE A 98 9.98 9.51 5.59
C ILE A 98 8.57 8.96 5.82
N LEU A 99 8.43 7.74 6.32
CA LEU A 99 7.12 7.20 6.71
C LEU A 99 6.45 8.03 7.81
N ILE A 100 7.22 8.46 8.84
CA ILE A 100 6.72 9.41 9.84
C ILE A 100 6.25 10.70 9.17
N SER A 101 7.02 11.23 8.21
CA SER A 101 6.60 12.42 7.48
C SER A 101 5.28 12.22 6.73
N PHE A 102 5.01 11.03 6.16
CA PHE A 102 3.72 10.72 5.55
C PHE A 102 2.57 10.69 6.56
N PHE A 103 2.79 10.15 7.77
CA PHE A 103 1.79 10.13 8.84
C PHE A 103 1.46 11.54 9.33
N ASP A 104 2.48 12.38 9.49
CA ASP A 104 2.34 13.79 9.87
C ASP A 104 1.53 14.59 8.83
N HIS A 105 1.55 14.15 7.56
CA HIS A 105 0.75 14.71 6.48
C HIS A 105 -0.57 13.95 6.23
N GLY A 106 -1.02 13.19 7.22
CA GLY A 106 -2.38 12.63 7.27
C GLY A 106 -2.57 11.30 6.55
N TRP A 107 -1.50 10.61 6.13
CA TRP A 107 -1.63 9.26 5.61
C TRP A 107 -1.89 8.26 6.74
N ASP A 108 -3.02 7.56 6.69
CA ASP A 108 -3.40 6.53 7.67
C ASP A 108 -2.74 5.18 7.32
N ILE A 109 -1.98 4.63 8.26
CA ILE A 109 -1.27 3.34 8.17
C ILE A 109 -2.18 2.15 7.83
N ASN A 110 -3.48 2.28 8.11
CA ASN A 110 -4.50 1.28 7.85
C ASN A 110 -5.32 1.55 6.58
N THR A 111 -4.89 2.49 5.74
CA THR A 111 -5.45 2.70 4.40
C THR A 111 -5.04 1.54 3.49
N PRO A 112 -5.99 0.87 2.80
CA PRO A 112 -5.66 -0.12 1.78
C PRO A 112 -4.77 0.48 0.69
N MET A 113 -3.77 -0.26 0.25
CA MET A 113 -2.83 0.20 -0.78
C MET A 113 -3.49 0.24 -2.18
N SER A 114 -4.48 -0.62 -2.40
CA SER A 114 -5.40 -0.63 -3.54
C SER A 114 -6.64 -1.45 -3.19
N GLY A 115 -7.62 -1.59 -4.09
CA GLY A 115 -8.76 -2.47 -3.86
C GLY A 115 -8.39 -3.94 -3.69
N MET A 116 -7.23 -4.37 -4.20
CA MET A 116 -6.73 -5.74 -4.06
C MET A 116 -5.61 -5.88 -3.03
N ASP A 117 -4.93 -4.79 -2.69
CA ASP A 117 -3.80 -4.80 -1.77
C ASP A 117 -4.25 -4.27 -0.39
N PRO A 118 -4.13 -5.06 0.69
CA PRO A 118 -4.39 -4.60 2.05
C PRO A 118 -3.43 -3.47 2.46
N PRO A 119 -3.60 -2.90 3.68
CA PRO A 119 -2.72 -1.84 4.15
C PRO A 119 -1.23 -2.22 4.18
N ILE A 120 -0.39 -1.18 4.30
CA ILE A 120 1.04 -1.23 4.04
C ILE A 120 1.82 -2.32 4.79
N LEU A 121 1.30 -2.80 5.93
CA LEU A 121 1.90 -3.91 6.68
C LEU A 121 2.20 -5.13 5.79
N ALA A 122 1.34 -5.42 4.80
CA ALA A 122 1.56 -6.52 3.86
C ALA A 122 2.83 -6.35 2.99
N ASN A 123 3.28 -5.11 2.78
CA ASN A 123 4.51 -4.80 2.04
C ASN A 123 5.77 -4.83 2.91
N GLY A 124 5.63 -4.88 4.24
CA GLY A 124 6.76 -4.94 5.18
C GLY A 124 7.18 -6.36 5.57
N LEU A 125 6.41 -7.38 5.20
CA LEU A 125 6.49 -8.74 5.75
C LEU A 125 7.81 -9.48 5.48
N GLU A 126 8.56 -9.09 4.47
CA GLU A 126 9.88 -9.69 4.16
C GLU A 126 10.97 -9.22 5.14
N ASP A 127 10.75 -8.09 5.82
CA ASP A 127 11.69 -7.51 6.77
C ASP A 127 11.05 -7.47 8.17
N LEU A 128 11.55 -8.31 9.06
CA LEU A 128 11.01 -8.43 10.42
C LEU A 128 11.11 -7.12 11.20
N GLU A 129 12.20 -6.35 11.04
CA GLU A 129 12.39 -5.09 11.74
C GLU A 129 11.38 -4.03 11.24
N MET A 130 11.12 -4.00 9.94
CA MET A 130 10.14 -3.11 9.35
C MET A 130 8.71 -3.52 9.72
N THR A 131 8.43 -4.82 9.74
CA THR A 131 7.15 -5.37 10.21
C THR A 131 6.87 -4.96 11.66
N ILE A 132 7.85 -5.15 12.55
CA ILE A 132 7.76 -4.72 13.96
C ILE A 132 7.52 -3.20 14.02
N TRP A 133 8.28 -2.42 13.27
CA TRP A 133 8.15 -0.97 13.27
C TRP A 133 6.74 -0.52 12.82
N LEU A 134 6.19 -1.09 11.74
CA LEU A 134 4.84 -0.78 11.28
C LEU A 134 3.78 -1.14 12.33
N LEU A 135 3.90 -2.31 12.98
CA LEU A 135 3.01 -2.74 14.06
C LEU A 135 3.11 -1.82 15.29
N ASP A 136 4.32 -1.39 15.66
CA ASP A 136 4.55 -0.45 16.75
C ASP A 136 3.94 0.94 16.47
N HIS A 137 3.71 1.28 15.19
CA HIS A 137 3.03 2.50 14.74
C HIS A 137 1.54 2.29 14.43
N GLY A 138 0.95 1.19 14.90
CA GLY A 138 -0.50 0.98 14.86
C GLY A 138 -1.04 0.35 13.58
N ALA A 139 -0.17 -0.27 12.75
CA ALA A 139 -0.65 -1.09 11.66
C ALA A 139 -1.47 -2.28 12.19
N ASP A 140 -2.67 -2.47 11.63
CA ASP A 140 -3.61 -3.51 12.03
C ASP A 140 -3.47 -4.75 11.12
N PRO A 141 -3.08 -5.92 11.66
CA PRO A 141 -2.95 -7.15 10.88
C PRO A 141 -4.28 -7.67 10.31
N ASN A 142 -5.42 -7.15 10.76
CA ASN A 142 -6.76 -7.58 10.37
C ASN A 142 -7.45 -6.64 9.38
N LYS A 143 -6.84 -5.51 9.05
CA LYS A 143 -7.48 -4.51 8.19
C LYS A 143 -7.58 -5.01 6.75
N ARG A 144 -8.79 -4.97 6.20
CA ARG A 144 -9.13 -5.57 4.90
C ARG A 144 -9.03 -4.59 3.74
N CYS A 145 -8.64 -5.08 2.56
CA CYS A 145 -8.94 -4.44 1.28
C CYS A 145 -10.34 -4.87 0.78
N ASP A 146 -10.75 -4.38 -0.41
CA ASP A 146 -12.10 -4.58 -0.94
C ASP A 146 -12.45 -6.05 -1.23
N ILE A 147 -11.43 -6.88 -1.45
CA ILE A 147 -11.56 -8.33 -1.67
C ILE A 147 -11.33 -9.16 -0.40
N ASP A 148 -11.47 -8.55 0.78
CA ASP A 148 -11.42 -9.22 2.09
C ASP A 148 -10.03 -9.73 2.54
N ASN A 149 -8.98 -9.49 1.76
CA ASN A 149 -7.61 -9.83 2.14
C ASN A 149 -7.09 -8.88 3.24
N THR A 150 -6.32 -9.42 4.18
CA THR A 150 -5.67 -8.69 5.28
C THR A 150 -4.14 -8.78 5.20
N PRO A 151 -3.37 -7.98 5.95
CA PRO A 151 -1.94 -8.21 6.07
C PRO A 151 -1.60 -9.61 6.60
N LEU A 152 -2.38 -10.14 7.56
CA LEU A 152 -2.22 -11.51 8.05
C LEU A 152 -2.50 -12.55 6.96
N TYR A 153 -3.47 -12.32 6.06
CA TYR A 153 -3.67 -13.16 4.88
C TYR A 153 -2.40 -13.23 4.02
N TYR A 154 -1.76 -12.10 3.71
CA TYR A 154 -0.52 -12.11 2.94
C TYR A 154 0.62 -12.81 3.68
N ALA A 155 0.76 -12.58 5.00
CA ALA A 155 1.77 -13.24 5.81
C ALA A 155 1.61 -14.75 5.79
N VAL A 156 0.39 -15.25 5.94
CA VAL A 156 0.09 -16.68 5.86
C VAL A 156 0.47 -17.27 4.51
N ARG A 157 0.44 -16.53 3.40
CA ARG A 157 0.82 -17.07 2.09
C ARG A 157 2.31 -16.96 1.77
N TYR A 158 2.96 -15.90 2.23
CA TYR A 158 4.28 -15.51 1.69
C TYR A 158 5.37 -15.32 2.76
N ALA A 159 5.00 -15.05 4.02
CA ALA A 159 5.98 -14.79 5.07
C ALA A 159 6.43 -16.08 5.77
N ASP A 160 7.51 -15.97 6.54
CA ASP A 160 7.99 -17.06 7.40
C ASP A 160 7.10 -17.25 8.65
N LEU A 161 7.28 -18.38 9.32
CA LEU A 161 6.53 -18.73 10.53
C LEU A 161 6.72 -17.70 11.65
N ALA A 162 7.91 -17.10 11.76
CA ALA A 162 8.20 -16.11 12.80
C ALA A 162 7.38 -14.82 12.60
N THR A 163 7.22 -14.37 11.35
CA THR A 163 6.43 -13.21 10.98
C THR A 163 4.93 -13.49 11.14
N ILE A 164 4.46 -14.68 10.75
CA ILE A 164 3.06 -15.10 11.00
C ILE A 164 2.79 -15.09 12.51
N ASP A 165 3.66 -15.72 13.30
CA ASP A 165 3.53 -15.79 14.75
C ASP A 165 3.56 -14.40 15.40
N LEU A 166 4.44 -13.50 14.93
CA LEU A 166 4.48 -12.10 15.35
C LEU A 166 3.13 -11.40 15.12
N LEU A 167 2.58 -11.47 13.90
CA LEU A 167 1.31 -10.79 13.59
C LEU A 167 0.15 -11.32 14.46
N LEU A 168 0.11 -12.63 14.70
CA LEU A 168 -0.87 -13.25 15.59
C LEU A 168 -0.71 -12.78 17.04
N HIS A 169 0.52 -12.70 17.54
CA HIS A 169 0.80 -12.14 18.87
C HIS A 169 0.47 -10.65 18.98
N ARG A 170 0.53 -9.90 17.87
CA ARG A 170 0.20 -8.47 17.78
C ARG A 170 -1.28 -8.23 17.41
N GLY A 171 -2.17 -9.18 17.72
CA GLY A 171 -3.61 -9.01 17.61
C GLY A 171 -4.24 -9.52 16.30
N GLY A 172 -3.49 -10.27 15.50
CA GLY A 172 -4.02 -10.96 14.33
C GLY A 172 -5.13 -11.96 14.67
N ASP A 173 -6.29 -11.83 14.03
CA ASP A 173 -7.45 -12.69 14.18
C ASP A 173 -7.45 -13.77 13.09
N VAL A 174 -7.29 -15.02 13.52
CA VAL A 174 -7.28 -16.19 12.64
C VAL A 174 -8.61 -16.45 11.93
N ARG A 175 -9.68 -15.77 12.34
CA ARG A 175 -11.03 -15.89 11.76
C ARG A 175 -11.24 -14.93 10.58
N MET A 176 -10.34 -13.98 10.37
CA MET A 176 -10.42 -13.01 9.28
C MET A 176 -9.68 -13.51 8.03
N GLY A 177 -10.26 -13.30 6.85
CA GLY A 177 -9.57 -13.54 5.56
C GLY A 177 -9.36 -15.00 5.18
N GLN A 178 -10.11 -15.96 5.74
CA GLN A 178 -10.06 -17.39 5.34
C GLN A 178 -8.64 -18.00 5.35
N LEU A 179 -7.84 -17.71 6.38
CA LEU A 179 -6.41 -18.02 6.42
C LEU A 179 -6.05 -19.49 6.15
N VAL A 180 -6.84 -20.45 6.65
CA VAL A 180 -6.58 -21.88 6.41
C VAL A 180 -6.67 -22.22 4.91
N HIS A 181 -7.66 -21.67 4.20
CA HIS A 181 -7.81 -21.85 2.75
C HIS A 181 -6.66 -21.20 1.98
N ASN A 182 -6.10 -20.11 2.51
CA ASN A 182 -4.96 -19.45 1.90
C ASN A 182 -3.64 -20.22 2.12
N ALA A 183 -3.46 -20.79 3.32
CA ALA A 183 -2.26 -21.51 3.72
C ALA A 183 -1.96 -22.73 2.81
N ILE A 184 -2.98 -23.38 2.24
CA ILE A 184 -2.78 -24.54 1.35
C ILE A 184 -2.08 -24.18 0.03
N TYR A 185 -2.03 -22.90 -0.34
CA TYR A 185 -1.33 -22.42 -1.54
C TYR A 185 0.15 -22.14 -1.31
N ARG A 186 0.68 -22.37 -0.11
CA ARG A 186 2.12 -22.27 0.18
C ARG A 186 2.89 -23.43 -0.46
N GLU A 187 4.11 -23.17 -0.90
CA GLU A 187 4.99 -24.16 -1.52
C GLU A 187 5.74 -25.03 -0.49
N SER A 188 6.06 -24.45 0.66
CA SER A 188 6.73 -25.12 1.79
C SER A 188 5.96 -24.86 3.08
N ASP A 189 6.30 -25.61 4.15
CA ASP A 189 5.80 -25.45 5.54
C ASP A 189 4.27 -25.40 5.75
N THR A 190 3.48 -25.71 4.71
CA THR A 190 2.00 -25.70 4.71
C THR A 190 1.40 -26.37 5.94
N LEU A 191 1.86 -27.58 6.27
CA LEU A 191 1.31 -28.34 7.40
C LEU A 191 1.58 -27.63 8.74
N GLU A 192 2.74 -26.99 8.88
CA GLU A 192 3.13 -26.28 10.08
C GLU A 192 2.30 -24.99 10.25
N VAL A 193 2.13 -24.22 9.17
CA VAL A 193 1.27 -23.02 9.17
C VAL A 193 -0.19 -23.39 9.41
N VAL A 194 -0.73 -24.42 8.74
CA VAL A 194 -2.11 -24.87 8.95
C VAL A 194 -2.31 -25.31 10.40
N LYS A 195 -1.37 -26.09 10.96
CA LYS A 195 -1.42 -26.50 12.36
C LYS A 195 -1.40 -25.28 13.29
N MET A 196 -0.49 -24.34 13.07
CA MET A 196 -0.39 -23.10 13.84
C MET A 196 -1.71 -22.33 13.87
N LEU A 197 -2.39 -22.22 12.72
CA LEU A 197 -3.67 -21.53 12.59
C LEU A 197 -4.80 -22.30 13.30
N VAL A 198 -4.90 -23.62 13.09
CA VAL A 198 -5.93 -24.47 13.70
C VAL A 198 -5.78 -24.53 15.22
N ASP A 199 -4.55 -24.67 15.73
CA ASP A 199 -4.26 -24.65 17.17
C ASP A 199 -4.67 -23.32 17.82
N ARG A 200 -4.74 -22.24 17.04
CA ARG A 200 -5.24 -20.92 17.45
C ARG A 200 -6.73 -20.68 17.17
N GLY A 201 -7.46 -21.70 16.74
CA GLY A 201 -8.91 -21.66 16.54
C GLY A 201 -9.35 -21.15 15.17
N ALA A 202 -8.48 -21.18 14.16
CA ALA A 202 -8.87 -20.85 12.80
C ALA A 202 -9.96 -21.80 12.29
N PRO A 203 -11.02 -21.27 11.64
CA PRO A 203 -12.05 -22.12 11.06
C PRO A 203 -11.48 -22.87 9.84
N PHE A 204 -11.50 -24.19 9.89
CA PHE A 204 -11.04 -25.06 8.79
C PHE A 204 -12.19 -25.77 8.06
N ASN A 205 -13.37 -25.83 8.67
CA ASN A 205 -14.58 -26.44 8.07
C ASN A 205 -15.53 -25.42 7.43
N SER A 206 -15.19 -24.13 7.46
CA SER A 206 -16.01 -23.11 6.81
C SER A 206 -15.91 -23.24 5.30
N LEU A 207 -17.04 -23.15 4.59
CA LEU A 207 -16.99 -23.11 3.13
C LEU A 207 -16.41 -21.76 2.68
N MET A 208 -15.56 -21.80 1.65
CA MET A 208 -15.04 -20.60 1.00
C MET A 208 -16.22 -19.72 0.55
N TYR A 209 -16.18 -18.42 0.86
CA TYR A 209 -17.21 -17.42 0.53
C TYR A 209 -18.55 -17.52 1.26
N GLN A 210 -18.70 -18.40 2.27
CA GLN A 210 -19.97 -18.58 3.00
C GLN A 210 -20.45 -17.30 3.71
N ASP A 211 -19.51 -16.49 4.20
CA ASP A 211 -19.79 -15.23 4.91
C ASP A 211 -19.43 -13.98 4.09
N HIS A 212 -19.12 -14.13 2.79
CA HIS A 212 -18.87 -12.98 1.91
C HIS A 212 -20.18 -12.35 1.47
N SER A 213 -20.52 -11.20 2.06
CA SER A 213 -21.69 -10.38 1.73
C SER A 213 -21.75 -9.93 0.26
N ILE A 214 -20.69 -10.15 -0.52
CA ILE A 214 -20.57 -9.79 -1.94
C ILE A 214 -21.00 -10.95 -2.87
N LEU A 215 -21.09 -12.19 -2.37
CA LEU A 215 -21.44 -13.39 -3.17
C LEU A 215 -22.70 -14.12 -2.67
N GLY A 216 -23.35 -13.62 -1.61
CA GLY A 216 -24.54 -14.22 -0.99
C GLY A 216 -25.80 -14.34 -1.86
N THR A 217 -25.74 -14.02 -3.16
CA THR A 217 -26.88 -14.13 -4.08
C THR A 217 -26.71 -15.09 -5.26
N CYS A 218 -25.54 -15.74 -5.46
CA CYS A 218 -25.31 -16.53 -6.68
C CYS A 218 -25.22 -18.06 -6.54
N PHE A 219 -25.46 -18.64 -5.36
CA PHE A 219 -25.53 -20.12 -5.21
C PHE A 219 -26.84 -20.60 -4.57
N LEU A 220 -27.97 -20.15 -5.14
CA LEU A 220 -29.22 -20.88 -5.08
C LEU A 220 -29.78 -20.98 -6.50
N LEU A 221 -29.41 -22.05 -7.21
CA LEU A 221 -30.24 -22.91 -8.07
C LEU A 221 -29.40 -24.07 -8.61
#